data_AF-A0A8D8SLT0-F1
#
_entry.id   AF-A0A8D8SLT0-F1
#
_cell.length_a   1.000
_cell.length_b   1.000
_cell.length_c   1.000
_cell.angle_alpha   90.00
_cell.angle_beta   90.00
_cell.angle_gamma   90.00
#
_symmetry.space_group_name_H-M   'P 1'
#
loop_
_entity.id
_entity.type
_entity.pdbx_description
1 polymer ?
#
loop_
_entity_poly.entity_id
_entity_poly.type
_entity_poly.pdbx_seq_one_letter_code
_entity_poly.pdbx_strand_id
1 'polypeptide(L)'
;MMVGSLSRKNNKSSHKAKKDLRTNSTSSYQQFTVNSFKSLLISTVRLGFVLLICQKIFHLFLNRLNRIKRCFSFSMVSEEYRRVEASSSTTLNETTSKLAARATTPTRIMLDEETVQKYRKKLETLSTDERKDEFVKEKNQGNECFKRSRYELAIQHYTKCILTEPGSDVAYSNRAQAFLKMNKYTQALEDCNEALRIKPTNVKAKYRRGLALHHKNMFHMALQDFEDVVRNEPNNFIANHYVSKLRELLNSQPR
;
A
#
# COMPACT_ATOMS: atom_id res chain seq x y z
N MET A 1 -15.35 30.31 -64.34
CA MET A 1 -16.82 30.53 -64.22
C MET A 1 -17.23 30.31 -62.77
N MET A 2 -18.20 31.07 -62.25
CA MET A 2 -18.85 30.85 -60.94
C MET A 2 -20.23 31.54 -60.88
N VAL A 3 -21.17 30.99 -60.08
CA VAL A 3 -22.48 31.51 -59.56
C VAL A 3 -23.58 31.97 -60.57
N GLY A 4 -24.91 31.88 -60.35
CA GLY A 4 -25.79 31.26 -59.32
C GLY A 4 -27.25 31.85 -59.31
N SER A 5 -28.26 31.22 -58.64
CA SER A 5 -29.55 31.76 -58.05
C SER A 5 -30.94 31.11 -58.38
N LEU A 6 -32.02 31.48 -57.64
CA LEU A 6 -33.34 30.78 -57.41
C LEU A 6 -34.57 31.75 -57.31
N SER A 7 -35.86 31.29 -57.33
CA SER A 7 -37.09 32.14 -57.22
C SER A 7 -38.36 31.46 -56.58
N ARG A 8 -39.46 32.22 -56.28
CA ARG A 8 -40.58 31.89 -55.33
C ARG A 8 -41.94 32.62 -55.61
N LYS A 9 -43.15 32.09 -55.23
CA LYS A 9 -44.52 32.75 -55.20
C LYS A 9 -45.64 31.84 -54.56
N ASN A 10 -46.96 32.20 -54.47
CA ASN A 10 -47.69 33.00 -53.42
C ASN A 10 -49.27 32.75 -53.40
N ASN A 11 -50.04 33.31 -52.41
CA ASN A 11 -51.49 33.76 -52.40
C ASN A 11 -52.72 33.03 -51.69
N LYS A 12 -53.87 33.75 -51.53
CA LYS A 12 -55.05 33.55 -50.57
C LYS A 12 -56.49 33.57 -51.22
N SER A 13 -57.58 33.19 -50.49
CA SER A 13 -58.85 34.00 -50.23
C SER A 13 -60.21 33.26 -49.90
N SER A 14 -61.15 33.97 -49.21
CA SER A 14 -62.62 33.68 -48.99
C SER A 14 -63.04 32.42 -48.18
N HIS A 15 -64.24 32.17 -47.61
CA HIS A 15 -65.46 32.92 -47.17
C HIS A 15 -66.68 33.23 -48.09
N LYS A 16 -67.81 32.46 -47.96
CA LYS A 16 -69.26 32.88 -47.95
C LYS A 16 -70.24 31.69 -47.70
N ALA A 17 -70.68 31.41 -46.45
CA ALA A 17 -71.77 30.46 -46.15
C ALA A 17 -72.33 30.60 -44.71
N LYS A 18 -73.57 31.10 -44.54
CA LYS A 18 -74.32 31.13 -43.25
C LYS A 18 -75.84 31.27 -43.48
N LYS A 19 -76.64 30.19 -43.38
CA LYS A 19 -78.04 30.27 -42.89
C LYS A 19 -78.72 28.97 -42.41
N ASP A 20 -78.42 27.79 -42.97
CA ASP A 20 -79.36 26.65 -42.91
C ASP A 20 -79.18 25.62 -41.76
N LEU A 21 -78.50 25.97 -40.67
CA LEU A 21 -78.06 24.99 -39.64
C LEU A 21 -78.70 25.17 -38.24
N ARG A 22 -79.88 25.82 -38.14
CA ARG A 22 -80.45 26.25 -36.85
C ARG A 22 -81.37 25.25 -36.12
N THR A 23 -81.58 24.03 -36.62
CA THR A 23 -82.47 23.02 -35.99
C THR A 23 -81.81 21.70 -35.59
N ASN A 24 -80.57 21.42 -36.02
CA ASN A 24 -79.80 20.23 -35.59
C ASN A 24 -78.81 20.50 -34.43
N SER A 25 -78.76 21.73 -33.91
CA SER A 25 -77.72 22.17 -32.97
C SER A 25 -77.97 21.82 -31.50
N THR A 26 -79.18 21.42 -31.09
CA THR A 26 -79.53 21.25 -29.67
C THR A 26 -79.37 19.82 -29.14
N SER A 27 -79.71 18.79 -29.93
CA SER A 27 -79.57 17.38 -29.51
C SER A 27 -78.11 16.90 -29.48
N SER A 28 -77.31 17.33 -30.47
CA SER A 28 -75.86 17.02 -30.52
C SER A 28 -75.10 17.60 -29.31
N TYR A 29 -75.40 18.84 -28.92
CA TYR A 29 -74.70 19.52 -27.82
C TYR A 29 -74.93 18.89 -26.43
N GLN A 30 -76.14 18.37 -26.15
CA GLN A 30 -76.39 17.71 -24.87
C GLN A 30 -75.73 16.31 -24.79
N GLN A 31 -75.70 15.57 -25.91
CA GLN A 31 -75.02 14.27 -25.93
C GLN A 31 -73.48 14.41 -25.84
N PHE A 32 -72.91 15.44 -26.49
CA PHE A 32 -71.47 15.70 -26.49
C PHE A 32 -70.95 16.15 -25.11
N THR A 33 -71.73 16.97 -24.40
CA THR A 33 -71.39 17.43 -23.05
C THR A 33 -71.43 16.29 -22.04
N VAL A 34 -72.49 15.47 -22.00
CA VAL A 34 -72.58 14.32 -21.06
C VAL A 34 -71.43 13.32 -21.28
N ASN A 35 -71.05 13.04 -22.53
CA ASN A 35 -69.93 12.14 -22.83
C ASN A 35 -68.56 12.76 -22.47
N SER A 36 -68.38 14.08 -22.66
CA SER A 36 -67.20 14.80 -22.17
C SER A 36 -67.11 14.76 -20.65
N PHE A 37 -68.22 14.97 -19.93
CA PHE A 37 -68.25 14.87 -18.46
C PHE A 37 -67.96 13.45 -17.97
N LYS A 38 -68.50 12.39 -18.61
CA LYS A 38 -68.16 10.99 -18.26
C LYS A 38 -66.67 10.69 -18.51
N SER A 39 -66.11 11.13 -19.64
CA SER A 39 -64.68 10.95 -19.94
C SER A 39 -63.79 11.67 -18.92
N LEU A 40 -64.14 12.92 -18.57
CA LEU A 40 -63.42 13.71 -17.59
C LEU A 40 -63.53 13.11 -16.17
N LEU A 41 -64.70 12.59 -15.79
CA LEU A 41 -64.93 11.93 -14.50
C LEU A 41 -64.14 10.61 -14.39
N ILE A 42 -64.12 9.79 -15.45
CA ILE A 42 -63.31 8.55 -15.48
C ILE A 42 -61.82 8.89 -15.43
N SER A 43 -61.38 9.95 -16.12
CA SER A 43 -59.99 10.42 -16.08
C SER A 43 -59.59 10.91 -14.69
N THR A 44 -60.40 11.76 -14.03
CA THR A 44 -60.10 12.27 -12.69
C THR A 44 -60.16 11.17 -11.62
N VAL A 45 -61.09 10.22 -11.70
CA VAL A 45 -61.12 9.04 -10.83
C VAL A 45 -59.87 8.16 -11.04
N ARG A 46 -59.43 7.98 -12.29
CA ARG A 46 -58.22 7.20 -12.61
C ARG A 46 -56.94 7.90 -12.14
N LEU A 47 -56.83 9.22 -12.29
CA LEU A 47 -55.75 10.03 -11.70
C LEU A 47 -55.78 9.96 -10.17
N GLY A 48 -56.97 10.02 -9.54
CA GLY A 48 -57.13 9.87 -8.09
C GLY A 48 -56.67 8.50 -7.59
N PHE A 49 -57.02 7.41 -8.29
CA PHE A 49 -56.52 6.07 -7.96
C PHE A 49 -55.00 5.94 -8.13
N VAL A 50 -54.43 6.51 -9.20
CA VAL A 50 -52.96 6.54 -9.38
C VAL A 50 -52.28 7.35 -8.28
N LEU A 51 -52.83 8.50 -7.89
CA LEU A 51 -52.35 9.31 -6.76
C LEU A 51 -52.40 8.52 -5.44
N LEU A 52 -53.51 7.85 -5.14
CA LEU A 52 -53.64 7.01 -3.94
C LEU A 52 -52.65 5.83 -3.94
N ILE A 53 -52.44 5.18 -5.08
CA ILE A 53 -51.45 4.11 -5.23
C ILE A 53 -50.03 4.67 -5.02
N CYS A 54 -49.68 5.77 -5.67
CA CYS A 54 -48.39 6.45 -5.48
C CYS A 54 -48.17 6.90 -4.03
N GLN A 55 -49.18 7.47 -3.37
CA GLN A 55 -49.10 7.91 -1.97
C GLN A 55 -48.98 6.73 -1.00
N LYS A 56 -49.60 5.58 -1.30
CA LYS A 56 -49.49 4.34 -0.50
C LYS A 56 -48.14 3.64 -0.73
N ILE A 57 -47.62 3.64 -1.96
CA ILE A 57 -46.25 3.20 -2.28
C ILE A 57 -45.22 4.11 -1.59
N PHE A 58 -45.42 5.43 -1.62
CA PHE A 58 -44.56 6.40 -0.93
C PHE A 58 -44.60 6.21 0.60
N HIS A 59 -45.78 5.99 1.20
CA HIS A 59 -45.87 5.65 2.63
C HIS A 59 -45.21 4.30 2.97
N LEU A 60 -45.33 3.29 2.11
CA LEU A 60 -44.63 2.00 2.28
C LEU A 60 -43.11 2.17 2.15
N PHE A 61 -42.65 2.99 1.20
CA PHE A 61 -41.24 3.32 0.99
C PHE A 61 -40.67 4.12 2.17
N LEU A 62 -41.36 5.16 2.64
CA LEU A 62 -40.98 5.90 3.84
C LEU A 62 -41.02 5.03 5.10
N ASN A 63 -41.99 4.12 5.25
CA ASN A 63 -42.00 3.17 6.36
C ASN A 63 -40.86 2.13 6.25
N ARG A 64 -40.46 1.73 5.04
CA ARG A 64 -39.32 0.84 4.81
C ARG A 64 -38.00 1.56 5.09
N LEU A 65 -37.85 2.82 4.68
CA LEU A 65 -36.73 3.70 5.04
C LEU A 65 -36.69 3.99 6.54
N ASN A 66 -37.83 4.23 7.20
CA ASN A 66 -37.90 4.43 8.64
C ASN A 66 -37.65 3.13 9.43
N ARG A 67 -37.98 1.95 8.89
CA ARG A 67 -37.54 0.67 9.44
C ARG A 67 -36.03 0.47 9.27
N ILE A 68 -35.46 0.78 8.10
CA ILE A 68 -33.99 0.75 7.89
C ILE A 68 -33.28 1.73 8.84
N LYS A 69 -33.79 2.96 9.01
CA LYS A 69 -33.26 3.96 9.96
C LYS A 69 -33.46 3.57 11.43
N ARG A 70 -34.54 2.86 11.80
CA ARG A 70 -34.71 2.29 13.16
C ARG A 70 -33.87 1.04 13.41
N CYS A 71 -33.55 0.26 12.37
CA CYS A 71 -32.52 -0.78 12.45
C CYS A 71 -31.11 -0.16 12.60
N PHE A 72 -30.91 1.05 12.07
CA PHE A 72 -29.74 1.91 12.33
C PHE A 72 -29.89 2.76 13.62
N SER A 73 -30.45 2.19 14.69
CA SER A 73 -30.45 2.82 16.02
C SER A 73 -29.07 2.74 16.67
N PHE A 74 -28.25 3.72 16.28
CA PHE A 74 -27.10 4.38 16.90
C PHE A 74 -26.83 4.17 18.42
N SER A 75 -26.69 2.93 18.90
CA SER A 75 -26.15 2.64 20.25
C SER A 75 -25.27 1.39 20.32
N MET A 76 -25.55 0.35 19.54
CA MET A 76 -24.72 -0.87 19.53
C MET A 76 -23.48 -0.73 18.65
N VAL A 77 -23.62 -0.08 17.48
CA VAL A 77 -22.52 0.07 16.52
C VAL A 77 -21.46 1.06 17.01
N SER A 78 -21.78 2.05 17.85
CA SER A 78 -20.74 2.90 18.46
C SER A 78 -19.83 2.13 19.40
N GLU A 79 -20.38 1.15 20.13
CA GLU A 79 -19.64 0.31 21.06
C GLU A 79 -18.75 -0.68 20.29
N GLU A 80 -19.29 -1.30 19.25
CA GLU A 80 -18.60 -2.32 18.46
C GLU A 80 -17.61 -1.71 17.45
N TYR A 81 -17.92 -0.56 16.84
CA TYR A 81 -16.97 0.19 16.00
C TYR A 81 -15.88 0.83 16.87
N ARG A 82 -16.18 1.31 18.09
CA ARG A 82 -15.14 1.76 19.04
C ARG A 82 -14.34 0.58 19.59
N ARG A 83 -14.91 -0.63 19.71
CA ARG A 83 -14.15 -1.87 20.01
C ARG A 83 -13.33 -2.36 18.83
N VAL A 84 -13.79 -2.20 17.59
CA VAL A 84 -13.05 -2.55 16.37
C VAL A 84 -11.98 -1.51 16.06
N GLU A 85 -12.19 -0.24 16.40
CA GLU A 85 -11.20 0.83 16.29
C GLU A 85 -10.23 0.81 17.48
N ALA A 86 -10.68 0.41 18.68
CA ALA A 86 -9.80 0.09 19.81
C ALA A 86 -9.05 -1.23 19.60
N SER A 87 -9.62 -2.25 18.95
CA SER A 87 -8.90 -3.47 18.58
C SER A 87 -8.00 -3.25 17.37
N SER A 88 -8.39 -2.40 16.41
CA SER A 88 -7.53 -2.02 15.28
C SER A 88 -6.42 -1.09 15.71
N SER A 89 -6.64 -0.19 16.67
CA SER A 89 -5.57 0.67 17.24
C SER A 89 -4.77 -0.04 18.33
N THR A 90 -5.30 -0.99 19.10
CA THR A 90 -4.46 -1.85 19.94
C THR A 90 -3.74 -2.90 19.11
N THR A 91 -4.27 -3.40 17.99
CA THR A 91 -3.49 -4.24 17.07
C THR A 91 -2.56 -3.43 16.18
N LEU A 92 -2.83 -2.17 15.84
CA LEU A 92 -1.83 -1.28 15.22
C LEU A 92 -0.78 -0.87 16.23
N ASN A 93 -1.14 -0.52 17.45
CA ASN A 93 -0.18 -0.17 18.50
C ASN A 93 0.54 -1.40 19.03
N GLU A 94 -0.05 -2.60 19.01
CA GLU A 94 0.65 -3.85 19.25
C GLU A 94 1.47 -4.27 18.04
N THR A 95 1.05 -4.06 16.78
CA THR A 95 1.87 -4.46 15.62
C THR A 95 2.95 -3.45 15.32
N THR A 96 2.76 -2.16 15.63
CA THR A 96 3.82 -1.14 15.65
C THR A 96 4.62 -1.18 16.94
N SER A 97 4.07 -1.57 18.09
CA SER A 97 4.89 -1.96 19.26
C SER A 97 5.63 -3.26 18.98
N LYS A 98 5.08 -4.23 18.25
CA LYS A 98 5.77 -5.48 17.84
C LYS A 98 6.67 -5.25 16.63
N LEU A 99 6.53 -4.18 15.82
CA LEU A 99 7.47 -3.78 14.76
C LEU A 99 8.57 -2.88 15.30
N ALA A 100 8.25 -1.92 16.17
CA ALA A 100 9.22 -1.08 16.88
C ALA A 100 9.97 -1.92 17.93
N ALA A 101 9.29 -2.85 18.62
CA ALA A 101 9.94 -3.93 19.33
C ALA A 101 10.71 -4.78 18.34
N ARG A 102 10.21 -5.28 17.20
CA ARG A 102 11.07 -6.05 16.27
C ARG A 102 12.23 -5.25 15.64
N ALA A 103 12.22 -3.92 15.74
CA ALA A 103 13.31 -3.01 15.40
C ALA A 103 14.24 -2.65 16.60
N THR A 104 13.83 -2.96 17.84
CA THR A 104 14.62 -2.78 19.08
C THR A 104 14.88 -4.10 19.83
N THR A 105 14.28 -5.20 19.39
CA THR A 105 14.42 -6.55 19.89
C THR A 105 15.69 -7.05 19.26
N PRO A 106 16.70 -7.39 20.06
CA PRO A 106 17.97 -7.88 19.55
C PRO A 106 17.72 -9.14 18.71
N THR A 107 17.97 -9.06 17.40
CA THR A 107 17.84 -10.21 16.49
C THR A 107 18.83 -11.30 16.87
N ARG A 108 18.41 -12.18 17.80
CA ARG A 108 19.15 -13.31 18.36
C ARG A 108 20.66 -13.02 18.47
N ILE A 109 21.00 -11.96 19.20
CA ILE A 109 22.37 -11.48 19.36
C ILE A 109 23.23 -12.59 20.01
N MET A 110 24.50 -12.69 19.60
CA MET A 110 25.47 -13.68 20.12
C MET A 110 26.19 -13.21 21.41
N LEU A 111 25.79 -12.04 21.90
CA LEU A 111 25.96 -11.56 23.27
C LEU A 111 24.61 -11.78 23.96
N ASP A 112 24.66 -12.24 25.20
CA ASP A 112 23.52 -12.22 26.11
C ASP A 112 23.10 -10.79 26.47
N GLU A 113 21.84 -10.61 26.87
CA GLU A 113 21.26 -9.30 27.17
C GLU A 113 21.95 -8.61 28.36
N GLU A 114 22.44 -9.39 29.33
CA GLU A 114 23.20 -8.88 30.47
C GLU A 114 24.52 -8.22 30.01
N THR A 115 25.26 -8.88 29.13
CA THR A 115 26.50 -8.35 28.55
C THR A 115 26.23 -7.11 27.68
N VAL A 116 25.13 -7.09 26.90
CA VAL A 116 24.71 -5.88 26.16
C VAL A 116 24.41 -4.73 27.12
N GLN A 117 23.65 -4.98 28.20
CA GLN A 117 23.29 -3.93 29.16
C GLN A 117 24.49 -3.45 29.98
N LYS A 118 25.40 -4.35 30.35
CA LYS A 118 26.70 -4.04 30.98
C LYS A 118 27.56 -3.15 30.07
N TYR A 119 27.58 -3.43 28.77
CA TYR A 119 28.31 -2.63 27.81
C TYR A 119 27.66 -1.25 27.57
N ARG A 120 26.32 -1.16 27.52
CA ARG A 120 25.60 0.14 27.48
C ARG A 120 25.91 1.02 28.69
N LYS A 121 25.84 0.46 29.91
CA LYS A 121 26.24 1.16 31.14
C LYS A 121 27.70 1.64 31.10
N LYS A 122 28.62 0.87 30.51
CA LYS A 122 29.98 1.35 30.26
C LYS A 122 29.98 2.56 29.33
N LEU A 123 29.29 2.49 28.19
CA LEU A 123 29.24 3.59 27.20
C LEU A 123 28.64 4.89 27.78
N GLU A 124 27.70 4.80 28.72
CA GLU A 124 27.13 5.95 29.45
C GLU A 124 28.18 6.72 30.29
N THR A 125 29.24 6.04 30.74
CA THR A 125 30.33 6.65 31.52
C THR A 125 31.46 7.26 30.66
N LEU A 126 31.47 7.01 29.35
CA LEU A 126 32.53 7.45 28.45
C LEU A 126 32.23 8.79 27.78
N SER A 127 33.23 9.67 27.74
CA SER A 127 33.19 10.87 26.91
C SER A 127 33.05 10.54 25.41
N THR A 128 32.74 11.55 24.60
CA THR A 128 32.57 11.37 23.15
C THR A 128 33.85 10.89 22.45
N ASP A 129 35.03 11.29 22.94
CA ASP A 129 36.29 10.84 22.34
C ASP A 129 36.67 9.43 22.80
N GLU A 130 36.48 9.10 24.08
CA GLU A 130 36.65 7.72 24.58
C GLU A 130 35.70 6.73 23.87
N ARG A 131 34.48 7.16 23.50
CA ARG A 131 33.57 6.34 22.68
C ARG A 131 34.12 6.09 21.27
N LYS A 132 34.77 7.07 20.63
CA LYS A 132 35.44 6.86 19.33
C LYS A 132 36.59 5.88 19.47
N ASP A 133 37.42 6.02 20.51
CA ASP A 133 38.55 5.14 20.77
C ASP A 133 38.11 3.70 21.08
N GLU A 134 37.06 3.53 21.89
CA GLU A 134 36.44 2.23 22.17
C GLU A 134 35.84 1.61 20.89
N PHE A 135 35.19 2.39 20.02
CA PHE A 135 34.73 1.91 18.70
C PHE A 135 35.90 1.41 17.84
N VAL A 136 36.98 2.19 17.74
CA VAL A 136 38.18 1.83 16.95
C VAL A 136 38.84 0.56 17.50
N LYS A 137 38.97 0.47 18.84
CA LYS A 137 39.50 -0.70 19.56
C LYS A 137 38.68 -1.95 19.30
N GLU A 138 37.36 -1.92 19.53
CA GLU A 138 36.49 -3.08 19.31
C GLU A 138 36.44 -3.48 17.82
N LYS A 139 36.46 -2.50 16.89
CA LYS A 139 36.57 -2.76 15.44
C LYS A 139 37.86 -3.51 15.10
N ASN A 140 38.98 -3.09 15.68
CA ASN A 140 40.28 -3.72 15.45
C ASN A 140 40.32 -5.14 16.06
N GLN A 141 39.78 -5.33 17.26
CA GLN A 141 39.65 -6.66 17.88
C GLN A 141 38.76 -7.60 17.07
N GLY A 142 37.64 -7.10 16.53
CA GLY A 142 36.77 -7.85 15.62
C GLY A 142 37.48 -8.27 14.34
N ASN A 143 38.26 -7.36 13.73
CA ASN A 143 39.09 -7.67 12.56
C ASN A 143 40.15 -8.74 12.85
N GLU A 144 40.83 -8.68 14.00
CA GLU A 144 41.82 -9.69 14.39
C GLU A 144 41.17 -11.05 14.69
N CYS A 145 40.01 -11.07 15.33
CA CYS A 145 39.24 -12.31 15.52
C CYS A 145 38.81 -12.90 14.17
N PHE A 146 38.35 -12.06 13.22
CA PHE A 146 37.97 -12.50 11.88
C PHE A 146 39.16 -13.08 11.09
N LYS A 147 40.33 -12.43 11.13
CA LYS A 147 41.58 -12.96 10.51
C LYS A 147 41.99 -14.31 11.08
N ARG A 148 41.75 -14.54 12.37
CA ARG A 148 42.01 -15.80 13.10
C ARG A 148 40.86 -16.81 12.99
N SER A 149 39.89 -16.58 12.10
CA SER A 149 38.70 -17.42 11.88
C SER A 149 37.80 -17.62 13.12
N ARG A 150 37.91 -16.76 14.14
CA ARG A 150 37.08 -16.76 15.34
C ARG A 150 35.84 -15.89 15.11
N TYR A 151 34.95 -16.36 14.26
CA TYR A 151 33.85 -15.55 13.71
C TYR A 151 32.81 -15.14 14.78
N GLU A 152 32.57 -15.97 15.78
CA GLU A 152 31.69 -15.68 16.93
C GLU A 152 32.20 -14.48 17.73
N LEU A 153 33.49 -14.47 18.07
CA LEU A 153 34.13 -13.36 18.78
C LEU A 153 34.16 -12.10 17.89
N ALA A 154 34.41 -12.25 16.58
CA ALA A 154 34.31 -11.14 15.65
C ALA A 154 32.89 -10.53 15.63
N ILE A 155 31.83 -11.34 15.65
CA ILE A 155 30.44 -10.89 15.76
C ILE A 155 30.19 -10.14 17.06
N GLN A 156 30.72 -10.61 18.20
CA GLN A 156 30.61 -9.92 19.48
C GLN A 156 31.27 -8.54 19.45
N HIS A 157 32.52 -8.46 18.97
CA HIS A 157 33.25 -7.20 18.81
C HIS A 157 32.54 -6.22 17.86
N TYR A 158 32.10 -6.67 16.67
CA TYR A 158 31.35 -5.81 15.76
C TYR A 158 29.95 -5.41 16.30
N THR A 159 29.33 -6.24 17.15
CA THR A 159 28.08 -5.86 17.83
C THR A 159 28.32 -4.75 18.83
N LYS A 160 29.45 -4.75 19.56
CA LYS A 160 29.84 -3.61 20.41
C LYS A 160 30.12 -2.36 19.58
N CYS A 161 30.75 -2.46 18.40
CA CYS A 161 30.88 -1.32 17.49
C CYS A 161 29.52 -0.72 17.13
N ILE A 162 28.50 -1.55 16.86
CA ILE A 162 27.12 -1.11 16.57
C ILE A 162 26.45 -0.50 17.81
N LEU A 163 26.72 -1.00 19.02
CA LEU A 163 26.24 -0.38 20.27
C LEU A 163 26.86 1.00 20.53
N THR A 164 28.15 1.18 20.18
CA THR A 164 28.86 2.46 20.32
C THR A 164 28.47 3.46 19.23
N GLU A 165 28.33 3.01 17.98
CA GLU A 165 27.98 3.83 16.81
C GLU A 165 26.92 3.10 15.95
N PRO A 166 25.61 3.25 16.26
CA PRO A 166 24.53 2.61 15.51
C PRO A 166 24.40 3.05 14.05
N GLY A 167 25.07 4.14 13.66
CA GLY A 167 25.13 4.65 12.29
C GLY A 167 26.30 4.11 11.46
N SER A 168 27.06 3.12 11.93
CA SER A 168 28.26 2.64 11.24
C SER A 168 27.97 1.53 10.22
N ASP A 169 27.83 1.89 8.94
CA ASP A 169 27.64 0.94 7.84
C ASP A 169 28.76 -0.11 7.76
N VAL A 170 29.99 0.30 8.09
CA VAL A 170 31.17 -0.58 8.15
C VAL A 170 31.02 -1.66 9.22
N ALA A 171 30.48 -1.33 10.40
CA ALA A 171 30.34 -2.28 11.50
C ALA A 171 29.31 -3.38 11.15
N TYR A 172 28.12 -3.01 10.67
CA TYR A 172 27.13 -3.96 10.16
C TYR A 172 27.68 -4.79 9.02
N SER A 173 28.29 -4.16 8.00
CA SER A 173 28.82 -4.87 6.85
C SER A 173 29.90 -5.90 7.24
N ASN A 174 30.77 -5.58 8.21
CA ASN A 174 31.78 -6.53 8.70
C ASN A 174 31.17 -7.66 9.55
N ARG A 175 30.15 -7.37 10.37
CA ARG A 175 29.40 -8.39 11.10
C ARG A 175 28.67 -9.35 10.16
N ALA A 176 28.08 -8.84 9.07
CA ALA A 176 27.53 -9.66 7.99
C ALA A 176 28.56 -10.61 7.38
N GLN A 177 29.82 -10.17 7.20
CA GLN A 177 30.88 -11.05 6.68
C GLN A 177 31.20 -12.20 7.65
N ALA A 178 31.22 -11.94 8.96
CA ALA A 178 31.40 -12.97 9.97
C ALA A 178 30.20 -13.94 9.97
N PHE A 179 28.97 -13.44 9.85
CA PHE A 179 27.78 -14.29 9.69
C PHE A 179 27.82 -15.15 8.41
N LEU A 180 28.26 -14.60 7.26
CA LEU A 180 28.48 -15.37 6.04
C LEU A 180 29.46 -16.53 6.25
N LYS A 181 30.58 -16.28 6.95
CA LYS A 181 31.57 -17.33 7.26
C LYS A 181 31.05 -18.41 8.20
N MET A 182 30.01 -18.10 8.99
CA MET A 182 29.27 -19.06 9.82
C MET A 182 28.06 -19.69 9.12
N ASN A 183 27.84 -19.44 7.81
CA ASN A 183 26.63 -19.83 7.08
C ASN A 183 25.30 -19.29 7.68
N LYS A 184 25.38 -18.24 8.51
CA LYS A 184 24.24 -17.55 9.15
C LYS A 184 23.63 -16.52 8.18
N TYR A 185 23.15 -17.00 7.03
CA TYR A 185 22.77 -16.16 5.90
C TYR A 185 21.61 -15.20 6.20
N THR A 186 20.66 -15.55 7.09
CA THR A 186 19.57 -14.64 7.48
C THR A 186 20.11 -13.40 8.19
N GLN A 187 20.97 -13.58 9.21
CA GLN A 187 21.58 -12.47 9.93
C GLN A 187 22.53 -11.65 9.04
N ALA A 188 23.23 -12.31 8.11
CA ALA A 188 24.04 -11.61 7.12
C ALA A 188 23.20 -10.70 6.19
N LEU A 189 21.99 -11.11 5.80
CA LEU A 189 21.07 -10.28 5.01
C LEU A 189 20.57 -9.08 5.80
N GLU A 190 20.19 -9.27 7.06
CA GLU A 190 19.72 -8.21 7.96
C GLU A 190 20.80 -7.14 8.14
N ASP A 191 22.03 -7.54 8.50
CA ASP A 191 23.16 -6.63 8.64
C ASP A 191 23.54 -5.95 7.31
N CYS A 192 23.50 -6.64 6.17
CA CYS A 192 23.77 -6.01 4.88
C CYS A 192 22.69 -5.01 4.48
N ASN A 193 21.41 -5.30 4.76
CA ASN A 193 20.32 -4.37 4.51
C ASN A 193 20.45 -3.11 5.37
N GLU A 194 20.82 -3.25 6.65
CA GLU A 194 21.03 -2.11 7.54
C GLU A 194 22.26 -1.29 7.12
N ALA A 195 23.37 -1.93 6.76
CA ALA A 195 24.54 -1.25 6.18
C ALA A 195 24.17 -0.46 4.91
N LEU A 196 23.31 -1.00 4.05
CA LEU A 196 22.86 -0.34 2.81
C LEU A 196 21.77 0.71 3.05
N ARG A 197 20.99 0.60 4.13
CA ARG A 197 20.06 1.65 4.59
C ARG A 197 20.82 2.87 5.08
N ILE A 198 21.91 2.66 5.81
CA ILE A 198 22.82 3.70 6.29
C ILE A 198 23.62 4.29 5.12
N LYS A 199 24.22 3.44 4.29
CA LYS A 199 25.05 3.85 3.15
C LYS A 199 24.74 3.03 1.89
N PRO A 200 23.81 3.50 1.02
CA PRO A 200 23.44 2.80 -0.21
C PRO A 200 24.59 2.55 -1.20
N THR A 201 25.69 3.30 -1.07
CA THR A 201 26.91 3.19 -1.90
C THR A 201 27.96 2.21 -1.33
N ASN A 202 27.67 1.49 -0.24
CA ASN A 202 28.61 0.50 0.30
C ASN A 202 28.68 -0.76 -0.58
N VAL A 203 29.59 -0.75 -1.55
CA VAL A 203 29.85 -1.87 -2.49
C VAL A 203 30.15 -3.18 -1.76
N LYS A 204 30.88 -3.15 -0.64
CA LYS A 204 31.18 -4.34 0.17
C LYS A 204 29.92 -4.93 0.80
N ALA A 205 28.98 -4.09 1.25
CA ALA A 205 27.69 -4.54 1.75
C ALA A 205 26.82 -5.15 0.65
N LYS A 206 26.78 -4.55 -0.56
CA LYS A 206 26.10 -5.16 -1.73
C LYS A 206 26.66 -6.52 -2.08
N TYR A 207 27.99 -6.63 -2.19
CA TYR A 207 28.67 -7.91 -2.46
C TYR A 207 28.36 -8.98 -1.39
N ARG A 208 28.43 -8.61 -0.11
CA ARG A 208 28.10 -9.50 1.02
C ARG A 208 26.61 -9.90 0.99
N ARG A 209 25.70 -9.00 0.61
CA ARG A 209 24.27 -9.30 0.43
C ARG A 209 24.03 -10.26 -0.73
N GLY A 210 24.65 -10.01 -1.90
CA GLY A 210 24.59 -10.89 -3.06
C GLY A 210 25.03 -12.33 -2.74
N LEU A 211 26.10 -12.50 -1.95
CA LEU A 211 26.52 -13.82 -1.45
C LEU A 211 25.44 -14.47 -0.57
N ALA A 212 24.87 -13.74 0.39
CA ALA A 212 23.83 -14.26 1.28
C ALA A 212 22.54 -14.63 0.51
N LEU A 213 22.15 -13.81 -0.47
CA LEU A 213 21.01 -14.05 -1.37
C LEU A 213 21.25 -15.30 -2.25
N HIS A 214 22.45 -15.45 -2.82
CA HIS A 214 22.85 -16.64 -3.58
C HIS A 214 22.72 -17.91 -2.72
N HIS A 215 23.23 -17.90 -1.49
CA HIS A 215 23.09 -19.04 -0.56
C HIS A 215 21.64 -19.27 -0.07
N LYS A 216 20.75 -18.29 -0.23
CA LYS A 216 19.30 -18.42 0.02
C LYS A 216 18.51 -18.81 -1.25
N ASN A 217 19.17 -19.11 -2.36
CA ASN A 217 18.57 -19.36 -3.68
C ASN A 217 17.76 -18.19 -4.25
N MET A 218 17.98 -16.96 -3.75
CA MET A 218 17.30 -15.73 -4.20
C MET A 218 18.03 -15.14 -5.41
N PHE A 219 18.16 -15.94 -6.48
CA PHE A 219 19.12 -15.72 -7.57
C PHE A 219 18.93 -14.40 -8.34
N HIS A 220 17.70 -13.97 -8.61
CA HIS A 220 17.44 -12.67 -9.27
C HIS A 220 17.95 -11.49 -8.44
N MET A 221 17.70 -11.47 -7.13
CA MET A 221 18.16 -10.40 -6.24
C MET A 221 19.68 -10.46 -6.05
N ALA A 222 20.25 -11.66 -5.98
CA ALA A 222 21.71 -11.85 -5.94
C ALA A 222 22.38 -11.30 -7.20
N LEU A 223 21.82 -11.58 -8.38
CA LEU A 223 22.32 -11.09 -9.66
C LEU A 223 22.33 -9.55 -9.69
N GLN A 224 21.23 -8.91 -9.28
CA GLN A 224 21.14 -7.45 -9.22
C GLN A 224 22.23 -6.84 -8.31
N ASP A 225 22.46 -7.41 -7.12
CA ASP A 225 23.51 -6.96 -6.21
C ASP A 225 24.93 -7.14 -6.79
N PHE A 226 25.19 -8.26 -7.49
CA PHE A 226 26.50 -8.47 -8.13
C PHE A 226 26.70 -7.61 -9.38
N GLU A 227 25.66 -7.34 -10.17
CA GLU A 227 25.73 -6.39 -11.28
C GLU A 227 25.99 -4.96 -10.78
N ASP A 228 25.39 -4.57 -9.66
CA ASP A 228 25.72 -3.32 -8.96
C ASP A 228 27.20 -3.27 -8.53
N VAL A 229 27.74 -4.36 -7.99
CA VAL A 229 29.16 -4.45 -7.62
C VAL A 229 30.05 -4.33 -8.86
N VAL A 230 29.77 -5.06 -9.94
CA VAL A 230 30.54 -4.97 -11.20
C VAL A 230 30.47 -3.57 -11.82
N ARG A 231 29.33 -2.86 -11.73
CA ARG A 231 29.23 -1.46 -12.19
C ARG A 231 30.13 -0.49 -11.42
N ASN A 232 30.40 -0.76 -10.14
CA ASN A 232 31.28 0.08 -9.31
C ASN A 232 32.74 -0.39 -9.34
N GLU A 233 32.98 -1.69 -9.50
CA GLU A 233 34.29 -2.34 -9.52
C GLU A 233 34.39 -3.28 -10.75
N PRO A 234 34.56 -2.77 -11.99
CA PRO A 234 34.54 -3.61 -13.20
C PRO A 234 35.57 -4.73 -13.20
N ASN A 235 36.72 -4.51 -12.55
CA ASN A 235 37.82 -5.46 -12.43
C ASN A 235 37.63 -6.49 -11.29
N ASN A 236 36.47 -6.51 -10.62
CA ASN A 236 36.17 -7.49 -9.58
C ASN A 236 35.82 -8.85 -10.23
N PHE A 237 36.84 -9.66 -10.51
CA PHE A 237 36.69 -10.97 -11.16
C PHE A 237 35.71 -11.90 -10.44
N ILE A 238 35.64 -11.82 -9.11
CA ILE A 238 34.76 -12.67 -8.30
C ILE A 238 33.29 -12.27 -8.51
N ALA A 239 32.98 -10.97 -8.48
CA ALA A 239 31.63 -10.48 -8.77
C ALA A 239 31.22 -10.79 -10.21
N ASN A 240 32.11 -10.58 -11.20
CA ASN A 240 31.86 -10.95 -12.60
C ASN A 240 31.55 -12.45 -12.76
N HIS A 241 32.32 -13.33 -12.10
CA HIS A 241 32.05 -14.77 -12.10
C HIS A 241 30.66 -15.11 -11.54
N TYR A 242 30.23 -14.47 -10.45
CA TYR A 242 28.85 -14.64 -9.93
C TYR A 242 27.79 -14.13 -10.91
N VAL A 243 28.00 -12.98 -11.57
CA VAL A 243 27.07 -12.45 -12.60
C VAL A 243 26.90 -13.44 -13.74
N SER A 244 28.00 -13.93 -14.33
CA SER A 244 27.95 -14.89 -15.45
C SER A 244 27.23 -16.18 -15.04
N LYS A 245 27.61 -16.76 -13.90
CA LYS A 245 27.02 -18.02 -13.40
C LYS A 245 25.53 -17.87 -13.09
N LEU A 246 25.11 -16.74 -12.50
CA LEU A 246 23.70 -16.50 -12.18
C LEU A 246 22.87 -16.25 -13.44
N ARG A 247 23.40 -15.57 -14.46
CA ARG A 247 22.72 -15.41 -15.76
C ARG A 247 22.52 -16.75 -16.46
N GLU A 248 23.54 -17.61 -16.49
CA GLU A 248 23.44 -18.98 -17.02
C GLU A 248 22.39 -19.81 -16.26
N LEU A 249 22.43 -19.79 -14.93
CA LEU A 249 21.46 -20.50 -14.08
C LEU A 249 20.02 -20.03 -14.28
N LEU A 250 19.80 -18.73 -14.46
CA LEU A 250 18.46 -18.17 -14.68
C LEU A 250 17.96 -18.40 -16.12
N ASN A 251 18.85 -18.41 -17.11
CA ASN A 251 18.49 -18.70 -18.50
C ASN A 251 18.20 -20.18 -18.76
N SER A 252 18.69 -21.08 -17.90
CA SER A 252 18.48 -22.54 -18.00
C SER A 252 17.25 -23.06 -17.24
N GLN A 253 16.54 -22.21 -16.50
CA GLN A 253 15.27 -22.64 -15.87
C GLN A 253 14.12 -22.60 -16.90
N PRO A 254 13.21 -23.59 -16.88
CA PRO A 254 12.00 -23.54 -17.69
C PRO A 254 11.13 -22.35 -17.27
N ARG A 255 10.51 -21.71 -18.26
CA ARG A 255 9.59 -20.57 -18.08
C ARG A 255 8.19 -21.00 -17.64
#